data_AF-A0ABD4A4M0-F1
#
_entry.id   AF-A0ABD4A4M0-F1
#
_cell.length_a   1.000
_cell.length_b   1.000
_cell.length_c   1.000
_cell.angle_alpha   90.00
_cell.angle_beta   90.00
_cell.angle_gamma   90.00
#
_symmetry.space_group_name_H-M   'P 1'
#
loop_
_entity.id
_entity.type
_entity.pdbx_description
1 polymer ?
#
loop_
_entity_poly.entity_id
_entity_poly.type
_entity_poly.pdbx_seq_one_letter_code
_entity_poly.pdbx_strand_id
1 'polypeptide(L)'
;MSVFGLSGEAAIPLVLGNLLNLYAAIGGILTLELTVKEVFIIAVMLSFSHNLLIETGVALKSGVKLWVVLSVRIGLALVAAFIINLVWPGGSEMVQYGLITANETAPVGMAAIFLAGLQKAVLGTLQLAMIVIPLMIGIQILKDLKWLNVFTGWMAPVTRGLGMNENTALVLTAGLIFGLAYGAGVLLQAVKEDGVSKKDATLAFIFLVACHAVVEDTLIFVPLGIPVFPLFIIRLCTAIALTLIVSRIWNRMELAAKRKGISYETKY
;
A
#
# COMPACT_ATOMS: atom_id res chain seq x y z
N MET A 1 -3.99 6.38 -19.92
CA MET A 1 -3.04 7.22 -19.17
C MET A 1 -3.56 8.64 -18.98
N SER A 2 -3.99 9.34 -20.03
CA SER A 2 -4.57 10.70 -19.93
C SER A 2 -5.74 10.85 -18.95
N VAL A 3 -6.66 9.88 -18.90
CA VAL A 3 -7.80 9.87 -17.95
C VAL A 3 -7.33 9.93 -16.49
N PHE A 4 -6.15 9.39 -16.19
CA PHE A 4 -5.56 9.38 -14.86
C PHE A 4 -4.59 10.54 -14.63
N GLY A 5 -4.47 11.50 -15.57
CA GLY A 5 -3.52 12.61 -15.45
C GLY A 5 -2.06 12.17 -15.55
N LEU A 6 -1.80 11.03 -16.20
CA LEU A 6 -0.47 10.45 -16.36
C LEU A 6 0.00 10.51 -17.81
N SER A 7 1.28 10.82 -18.01
CA SER A 7 2.00 10.58 -19.27
C SER A 7 2.13 9.10 -19.61
N GLY A 8 2.54 8.79 -20.83
CA GLY A 8 2.81 7.42 -21.25
C GLY A 8 3.96 6.77 -20.48
N GLU A 9 4.97 7.56 -20.08
CA GLU A 9 6.17 7.09 -19.38
C GLU A 9 5.86 6.55 -17.98
N ALA A 10 4.81 7.07 -17.33
CA ALA A 10 4.32 6.59 -16.04
C ALA A 10 3.92 5.10 -16.04
N ALA A 11 3.71 4.49 -17.22
CA ALA A 11 3.48 3.05 -17.34
C ALA A 11 4.67 2.22 -16.79
N ILE A 12 5.90 2.69 -16.98
CA ILE A 12 7.13 1.99 -16.57
C ILE A 12 7.13 1.76 -15.05
N PRO A 13 7.09 2.81 -14.19
CA PRO A 13 7.11 2.61 -12.76
C PRO A 13 5.85 1.90 -12.23
N LEU A 14 4.69 2.08 -12.87
CA LEU A 14 3.47 1.34 -12.49
C LEU A 14 3.63 -0.16 -12.69
N VAL A 15 4.15 -0.60 -13.85
CA VAL A 15 4.38 -2.02 -14.12
C VAL A 15 5.44 -2.59 -13.18
N LEU A 16 6.57 -1.89 -13.01
CA LEU A 16 7.63 -2.31 -12.10
C LEU A 16 7.12 -2.44 -10.66
N GLY A 17 6.32 -1.48 -10.19
CA GLY A 17 5.75 -1.50 -8.84
C GLY A 17 4.74 -2.62 -8.62
N ASN A 18 3.85 -2.86 -9.59
CA ASN A 18 2.82 -3.90 -9.49
C ASN A 18 3.41 -5.31 -9.61
N LEU A 19 4.44 -5.52 -10.44
CA LEU A 19 5.03 -6.85 -10.65
C LEU A 19 6.15 -7.18 -9.67
N LEU A 20 6.95 -6.18 -9.27
CA LEU A 20 8.11 -6.36 -8.40
C LEU A 20 7.84 -5.78 -7.01
N ASN A 21 8.03 -4.46 -6.83
CA ASN A 21 7.85 -3.77 -5.55
C ASN A 21 8.00 -2.23 -5.71
N LEU A 22 7.70 -1.49 -4.64
CA LEU A 22 7.82 -0.03 -4.59
C LEU A 22 9.25 0.45 -4.85
N TYR A 23 10.28 -0.30 -4.43
CA TYR A 23 11.68 0.05 -4.69
C TYR A 23 12.02 0.07 -6.18
N ALA A 24 11.55 -0.93 -6.93
CA ALA A 24 11.70 -0.97 -8.39
C ALA A 24 10.95 0.17 -9.08
N ALA A 25 9.74 0.50 -8.60
CA ALA A 25 9.00 1.66 -9.12
C ALA A 25 9.73 2.98 -8.88
N ILE A 26 10.27 3.19 -7.67
CA ILE A 26 11.07 4.37 -7.34
C ILE A 26 12.29 4.46 -8.25
N GLY A 27 13.01 3.36 -8.45
CA GLY A 27 14.13 3.30 -9.40
C GLY A 27 13.73 3.72 -10.81
N GLY A 28 12.56 3.30 -11.28
CA GLY A 28 11.99 3.76 -12.56
C GLY A 28 11.66 5.25 -12.55
N ILE A 29 10.97 5.75 -11.52
CA ILE A 29 10.58 7.17 -11.39
C ILE A 29 11.82 8.08 -11.47
N LEU A 30 12.90 7.73 -10.78
CA LEU A 30 14.13 8.55 -10.73
C LEU A 30 14.82 8.73 -12.09
N THR A 31 14.46 7.92 -13.09
CA THR A 31 15.01 8.00 -14.45
C THR A 31 14.15 8.78 -15.42
N LEU A 32 12.94 9.16 -15.00
CA LEU A 32 11.95 9.82 -15.84
C LEU A 32 11.79 11.29 -15.45
N GLU A 33 11.31 12.08 -16.40
CA GLU A 33 10.99 13.48 -16.19
C GLU A 33 9.48 13.59 -15.94
N LEU A 34 9.09 13.42 -14.68
CA LEU A 34 7.69 13.46 -14.26
C LEU A 34 7.39 14.70 -13.42
N THR A 35 6.16 15.18 -13.54
CA THR A 35 5.63 16.24 -12.67
C THR A 35 5.34 15.71 -11.27
N VAL A 36 5.32 16.59 -10.27
CA VAL A 36 4.99 16.22 -8.87
C VAL A 36 3.62 15.55 -8.79
N LYS A 37 2.65 16.00 -9.60
CA LYS A 37 1.31 15.42 -9.69
C LYS A 37 1.34 14.00 -10.22
N GLU A 38 2.11 13.73 -11.28
CA GLU A 38 2.24 12.38 -11.82
C GLU A 38 2.87 11.41 -10.83
N VAL A 39 3.97 11.82 -10.19
CA VAL A 39 4.63 10.98 -9.17
C VAL A 39 3.71 10.75 -7.98
N PHE A 40 2.94 11.76 -7.56
CA PHE A 40 1.95 11.61 -6.50
C PHE A 40 0.84 10.61 -6.87
N ILE A 41 0.31 10.69 -8.10
CA ILE A 41 -0.70 9.74 -8.59
C ILE A 41 -0.12 8.32 -8.65
N ILE A 42 1.08 8.14 -9.20
CA ILE A 42 1.78 6.84 -9.24
C ILE A 42 1.97 6.30 -7.82
N ALA A 43 2.41 7.14 -6.88
CA ALA A 43 2.64 6.74 -5.50
C ALA A 43 1.34 6.30 -4.81
N VAL A 44 0.22 6.99 -5.02
CA VAL A 44 -1.09 6.57 -4.49
C VAL A 44 -1.60 5.29 -5.16
N MET A 45 -1.45 5.15 -6.48
CA MET A 45 -1.82 3.91 -7.18
C MET A 45 -1.05 2.72 -6.61
N LEU A 46 0.27 2.84 -6.53
CA LEU A 46 1.14 1.78 -6.04
C LEU A 46 0.96 1.52 -4.54
N SER A 47 0.57 2.52 -3.76
CA SER A 47 0.18 2.32 -2.36
C SER A 47 -0.98 1.32 -2.19
N PHE A 48 -1.85 1.19 -3.20
CA PHE A 48 -2.94 0.21 -3.19
C PHE A 48 -2.61 -1.09 -3.93
N SER A 49 -1.74 -1.06 -4.93
CA SER A 49 -1.58 -2.20 -5.87
C SER A 49 -0.14 -2.68 -6.08
N HIS A 50 0.84 -2.31 -5.26
CA HIS A 50 2.20 -2.84 -5.44
C HIS A 50 2.31 -4.35 -5.17
N ASN A 51 3.31 -4.98 -5.80
CA ASN A 51 3.69 -6.37 -5.55
C ASN A 51 2.51 -7.36 -5.65
N LEU A 52 1.65 -7.19 -6.67
CA LEU A 52 0.41 -7.93 -6.85
C LEU A 52 0.64 -9.44 -6.83
N LEU A 53 1.73 -9.94 -7.41
CA LEU A 53 2.00 -11.37 -7.49
C LEU A 53 2.19 -11.99 -6.10
N ILE A 54 3.07 -11.40 -5.29
CA ILE A 54 3.40 -11.94 -3.97
C ILE A 54 2.23 -11.73 -3.01
N GLU A 55 1.68 -10.52 -2.96
CA GLU A 55 0.62 -10.18 -2.04
C GLU A 55 -0.68 -10.93 -2.33
N THR A 56 -1.00 -11.14 -3.61
CA THR A 56 -2.12 -12.03 -3.98
C THR A 56 -1.82 -13.46 -3.57
N GLY A 57 -0.62 -13.97 -3.80
CA GLY A 57 -0.23 -15.32 -3.38
C GLY A 57 -0.38 -15.53 -1.87
N VAL A 58 0.02 -14.55 -1.06
CA VAL A 58 -0.12 -14.62 0.40
C VAL A 58 -1.59 -14.47 0.83
N ALA A 59 -2.36 -13.59 0.19
CA ALA A 59 -3.79 -13.41 0.43
C ALA A 59 -4.62 -14.68 0.20
N LEU A 60 -4.28 -15.44 -0.83
CA LEU A 60 -4.97 -16.69 -1.12
C LEU A 60 -4.75 -17.73 -0.01
N LYS A 61 -3.57 -17.73 0.62
CA LYS A 61 -3.26 -18.64 1.73
C LYS A 61 -4.05 -18.33 3.00
N SER A 62 -4.50 -17.09 3.19
CA SER A 62 -5.39 -16.72 4.30
C SER A 62 -6.88 -16.94 4.00
N GLY A 63 -7.21 -17.54 2.85
CA GLY A 63 -8.58 -17.94 2.48
C GLY A 63 -9.39 -16.86 1.76
N VAL A 64 -8.78 -15.73 1.41
CA VAL A 64 -9.43 -14.68 0.62
C VAL A 64 -9.46 -15.07 -0.85
N LYS A 65 -10.54 -14.74 -1.55
CA LYS A 65 -10.72 -15.08 -2.97
C LYS A 65 -9.87 -14.17 -3.87
N LEU A 66 -9.23 -14.75 -4.89
CA LEU A 66 -8.40 -14.04 -5.88
C LEU A 66 -9.05 -12.77 -6.42
N TRP A 67 -10.28 -12.88 -6.89
CA TRP A 67 -11.03 -11.79 -7.51
C TRP A 67 -11.32 -10.66 -6.52
N VAL A 68 -11.47 -10.95 -5.23
CA VAL A 68 -11.64 -9.90 -4.21
C VAL A 68 -10.36 -9.09 -4.06
N VAL A 69 -9.20 -9.76 -3.99
CA VAL A 69 -7.90 -9.08 -3.90
C VAL A 69 -7.68 -8.20 -5.12
N LEU A 70 -7.78 -8.77 -6.33
CA LEU A 70 -7.47 -8.03 -7.56
C LEU A 70 -8.45 -6.88 -7.80
N SER A 71 -9.76 -7.10 -7.58
CA SER A 71 -10.76 -6.05 -7.78
C SER A 71 -10.57 -4.88 -6.82
N VAL A 72 -10.30 -5.15 -5.54
CA VAL A 72 -10.05 -4.09 -4.55
C VAL A 72 -8.78 -3.34 -4.91
N ARG A 73 -7.66 -4.02 -5.16
CA ARG A 73 -6.37 -3.35 -5.39
C ARG A 73 -6.34 -2.52 -6.65
N ILE A 74 -6.70 -3.15 -7.77
CA ILE A 74 -6.70 -2.47 -9.08
C ILE A 74 -7.82 -1.42 -9.10
N GLY A 75 -9.00 -1.73 -8.55
CA GLY A 75 -10.10 -0.79 -8.48
C GLY A 75 -9.75 0.46 -7.67
N LEU A 76 -9.18 0.31 -6.48
CA LEU A 76 -8.75 1.43 -5.64
C LEU A 76 -7.67 2.27 -6.34
N ALA A 77 -6.66 1.62 -6.94
CA ALA A 77 -5.61 2.34 -7.67
C ALA A 77 -6.19 3.20 -8.80
N LEU A 78 -7.05 2.64 -9.66
CA LEU A 78 -7.64 3.35 -10.79
C LEU A 78 -8.61 4.47 -10.33
N VAL A 79 -9.47 4.19 -9.34
CA VAL A 79 -10.43 5.16 -8.82
C VAL A 79 -9.70 6.31 -8.12
N ALA A 80 -8.70 6.02 -7.29
CA ALA A 80 -7.92 7.04 -6.61
C ALA A 80 -7.19 7.94 -7.61
N ALA A 81 -6.54 7.36 -8.63
CA ALA A 81 -5.87 8.13 -9.67
C ALA A 81 -6.83 9.05 -10.43
N PHE A 82 -8.00 8.54 -10.81
CA PHE A 82 -9.02 9.34 -11.49
C PHE A 82 -9.50 10.50 -10.61
N ILE A 83 -9.83 10.23 -9.34
CA ILE A 83 -10.27 11.26 -8.40
C ILE A 83 -9.19 12.31 -8.20
N ILE A 84 -7.95 11.91 -7.91
CA ILE A 84 -6.82 12.83 -7.69
C ILE A 84 -6.60 13.70 -8.92
N ASN A 85 -6.64 13.12 -10.14
CA ASN A 85 -6.48 13.90 -11.36
C ASN A 85 -7.50 15.05 -11.44
N LEU A 86 -8.76 14.78 -11.08
CA LEU A 86 -9.84 15.77 -11.12
C LEU A 86 -9.78 16.81 -10.00
N VAL A 87 -9.47 16.38 -8.77
CA VAL A 87 -9.63 17.25 -7.59
C VAL A 87 -8.33 17.87 -7.09
N TRP A 88 -7.17 17.34 -7.48
CA TRP A 88 -5.87 17.82 -7.01
C TRP A 88 -5.33 18.93 -7.94
N PRO A 89 -5.24 20.19 -7.45
CA PRO A 89 -4.90 21.33 -8.29
C PRO A 89 -3.39 21.55 -8.44
N GLY A 90 -2.55 20.95 -7.58
CA GLY A 90 -1.11 21.22 -7.52
C GLY A 90 -0.23 20.18 -8.21
N GLY A 91 1.06 20.48 -8.31
CA GLY A 91 2.09 19.54 -8.75
C GLY A 91 2.37 19.54 -10.25
N SER A 92 2.11 20.65 -10.96
CA SER A 92 2.45 20.78 -12.39
C SER A 92 3.95 20.95 -12.64
N GLU A 93 4.68 21.36 -11.62
CA GLU A 93 6.12 21.50 -11.64
C GLU A 93 6.83 20.15 -11.74
N MET A 94 8.01 20.16 -12.38
CA MET A 94 8.86 18.98 -12.49
C MET A 94 9.39 18.60 -11.11
N VAL A 95 9.39 17.31 -10.81
CA VAL A 95 9.98 16.82 -9.56
C VAL A 95 11.49 17.09 -9.55
N GLN A 96 11.96 17.64 -8.44
CA GLN A 96 13.38 17.64 -8.11
C GLN A 96 13.67 16.48 -7.15
N TYR A 97 14.36 15.47 -7.66
CA TYR A 97 14.69 14.25 -6.91
C TYR A 97 15.84 14.52 -5.92
N GLY A 98 15.53 15.21 -4.81
CA GLY A 98 16.48 15.49 -3.72
C GLY A 98 17.84 16.01 -4.17
N LEU A 99 18.90 15.23 -3.88
CA LEU A 99 20.30 15.61 -4.17
C LEU A 99 20.68 15.48 -5.65
N ILE A 100 19.79 14.98 -6.50
CA ILE A 100 20.03 14.82 -7.92
C ILE A 100 19.60 16.11 -8.62
N THR A 101 20.57 16.98 -8.89
CA THR A 101 20.36 18.14 -9.76
C THR A 101 20.19 17.67 -11.21
N ALA A 102 19.18 18.19 -11.90
CA ALA A 102 19.06 17.99 -13.34
C ALA A 102 20.27 18.64 -14.03
N ASN A 103 21.05 17.86 -14.77
CA ASN A 103 22.03 18.43 -15.69
C ASN A 103 21.28 19.02 -16.89
N GLU A 104 21.55 20.28 -17.22
CA GLU A 104 20.85 21.01 -18.29
C GLU A 104 21.12 20.46 -19.70
N THR A 105 22.12 19.59 -19.86
CA THR A 105 22.51 19.00 -21.14
C THR A 105 22.19 17.52 -21.21
N ALA A 106 21.35 17.13 -22.17
CA ALA A 106 21.06 15.73 -22.43
C ALA A 106 22.36 15.00 -22.84
N PRO A 107 22.69 13.86 -22.19
CA PRO A 107 23.89 13.11 -22.53
C PRO A 107 23.80 12.57 -23.96
N VAL A 108 24.78 12.91 -24.80
CA VAL A 108 24.87 12.43 -26.18
C VAL A 108 25.91 11.31 -26.28
N GLY A 109 25.50 10.17 -26.85
CA GLY A 109 26.36 9.00 -27.06
C GLY A 109 26.25 7.94 -25.97
N MET A 110 26.47 6.68 -26.36
CA MET A 110 26.24 5.50 -25.49
C MET A 110 27.01 5.56 -24.17
N ALA A 111 28.27 6.01 -24.20
CA ALA A 111 29.10 6.12 -23.00
C ALA A 111 28.57 7.18 -22.02
N ALA A 112 28.15 8.34 -22.53
CA ALA A 112 27.58 9.41 -21.72
C ALA A 112 26.23 9.00 -21.12
N ILE A 113 25.37 8.35 -21.90
CA ILE A 113 24.08 7.82 -21.44
C ILE A 113 24.30 6.78 -20.33
N PHE A 114 25.22 5.83 -20.54
CA PHE A 114 25.53 4.81 -19.54
C PHE A 114 26.07 5.42 -18.24
N LEU A 115 27.01 6.36 -18.34
CA LEU A 115 27.61 6.99 -17.16
C LEU A 115 26.58 7.85 -16.40
N ALA A 116 25.74 8.60 -17.12
CA ALA A 116 24.66 9.37 -16.51
C ALA A 116 23.63 8.46 -15.83
N GLY A 117 23.25 7.35 -16.47
CA GLY A 117 22.37 6.34 -15.88
C GLY A 117 22.96 5.71 -14.63
N LEU A 118 24.25 5.34 -14.66
CA LEU A 118 24.95 4.77 -13.51
C LEU A 118 25.05 5.77 -12.35
N GLN A 119 25.38 7.03 -12.64
CA GLN A 119 25.43 8.09 -11.63
C GLN A 119 24.06 8.30 -10.98
N LYS A 120 22.99 8.44 -11.79
CA LYS A 120 21.61 8.57 -11.26
C LYS A 120 21.21 7.36 -10.43
N ALA A 121 21.53 6.14 -10.87
CA ALA A 121 21.22 4.91 -10.15
C ALA A 121 21.95 4.84 -8.79
N VAL A 122 23.25 5.16 -8.75
CA VAL A 122 24.04 5.15 -7.51
C VAL A 122 23.54 6.21 -6.54
N LEU A 123 23.37 7.46 -6.98
CA LEU A 123 22.90 8.55 -6.12
C LEU A 123 21.48 8.29 -5.60
N GLY A 124 20.58 7.84 -6.48
CA GLY A 124 19.21 7.48 -6.10
C GLY A 124 19.16 6.33 -5.10
N THR A 125 19.98 5.30 -5.29
CA THR A 125 20.08 4.16 -4.37
C THR A 125 20.60 4.59 -3.00
N LEU A 126 21.65 5.43 -2.96
CA LEU A 126 22.19 5.96 -1.70
C LEU A 126 21.16 6.83 -0.97
N GLN A 127 20.44 7.70 -1.69
CA GLN A 127 19.38 8.52 -1.12
C GLN A 127 18.26 7.69 -0.50
N LEU A 128 17.83 6.63 -1.18
CA LEU A 128 16.82 5.71 -0.67
C LEU A 128 17.33 4.91 0.53
N ALA A 129 18.58 4.43 0.47
CA ALA A 129 19.22 3.69 1.56
C ALA A 129 19.31 4.51 2.85
N MET A 130 19.58 5.83 2.76
CA MET A 130 19.61 6.73 3.92
C MET A 130 18.27 6.82 4.66
N ILE A 131 17.15 6.50 4.03
CA ILE A 131 15.82 6.48 4.66
C ILE A 131 15.45 5.06 5.09
N VAL A 132 15.62 4.09 4.18
CA VAL A 132 15.17 2.72 4.38
C VAL A 132 16.00 2.02 5.47
N ILE A 133 17.33 2.21 5.51
CA ILE A 133 18.16 1.54 6.51
C ILE A 133 17.79 1.98 7.94
N PRO A 134 17.73 3.28 8.28
CA PRO A 134 17.29 3.70 9.62
C PRO A 134 15.87 3.25 9.96
N LEU A 135 14.96 3.32 8.98
CA LEU A 135 13.58 2.85 9.15
C LEU A 135 13.55 1.35 9.49
N MET A 136 14.26 0.51 8.73
CA MET A 136 14.30 -0.93 8.94
C MET A 136 14.96 -1.30 10.27
N ILE A 137 15.99 -0.57 10.68
CA ILE A 137 16.58 -0.70 12.02
C ILE A 137 15.53 -0.37 13.10
N GLY A 138 14.82 0.74 12.94
CA GLY A 138 13.74 1.12 13.86
C GLY A 138 12.64 0.07 13.96
N ILE A 139 12.15 -0.41 12.81
CA ILE A 139 11.15 -1.48 12.72
C ILE A 139 11.65 -2.76 13.39
N GLN A 140 12.91 -3.13 13.19
CA GLN A 140 13.52 -4.32 13.81
C GLN A 140 13.60 -4.16 15.34
N ILE A 141 14.02 -3.00 15.84
CA ILE A 141 14.02 -2.70 17.28
C ILE A 141 12.60 -2.82 17.86
N LEU A 142 11.59 -2.25 17.19
CA LEU A 142 10.19 -2.35 17.62
C LEU A 142 9.72 -3.80 17.75
N LYS A 143 10.13 -4.65 16.80
CA LYS A 143 9.83 -6.08 16.80
C LYS A 143 10.49 -6.80 17.97
N ASP A 144 11.76 -6.51 18.24
CA ASP A 144 12.55 -7.18 19.29
C ASP A 144 12.11 -6.75 20.70
N LEU A 145 11.65 -5.51 20.88
CA LEU A 145 11.13 -4.99 22.15
C LEU A 145 9.71 -5.50 22.51
N LYS A 146 9.11 -6.38 21.70
CA LYS A 146 7.73 -6.88 21.88
C LYS A 146 6.67 -5.77 22.00
N TRP A 147 6.92 -4.58 21.45
CA TRP A 147 5.97 -3.47 21.45
C TRP A 147 4.68 -3.78 20.69
N LEU A 148 4.67 -4.85 19.89
CA LEU A 148 3.45 -5.34 19.23
C LEU A 148 2.29 -5.53 20.19
N ASN A 149 2.54 -5.99 21.41
CA ASN A 149 1.47 -6.18 22.40
C ASN A 149 0.87 -4.84 22.87
N VAL A 150 1.71 -3.80 22.98
CA VAL A 150 1.28 -2.44 23.35
C VAL A 150 0.40 -1.85 22.25
N PHE A 151 0.89 -1.89 21.00
CA PHE A 151 0.12 -1.41 19.85
C PHE A 151 -1.16 -2.21 19.62
N THR A 152 -1.16 -3.52 19.90
CA THR A 152 -2.36 -4.35 19.84
C THR A 152 -3.45 -3.83 20.77
N GLY A 153 -3.10 -3.43 22.00
CA GLY A 153 -4.05 -2.81 22.92
C GLY A 153 -4.64 -1.50 22.38
N TRP A 154 -3.84 -0.68 21.69
CA TRP A 154 -4.30 0.54 21.03
C TRP A 154 -5.16 0.28 19.79
N MET A 155 -4.93 -0.83 19.09
CA MET A 155 -5.69 -1.23 17.92
C MET A 155 -7.03 -1.91 18.27
N ALA A 156 -7.22 -2.42 19.48
CA ALA A 156 -8.48 -3.01 19.93
C ALA A 156 -9.73 -2.09 19.81
N PRO A 157 -9.70 -0.80 20.18
CA PRO A 157 -10.82 0.11 19.88
C PRO A 157 -11.01 0.34 18.38
N VAL A 158 -9.92 0.35 17.60
CA VAL A 158 -9.97 0.55 16.14
C VAL A 158 -10.63 -0.64 15.45
N THR A 159 -10.27 -1.88 15.81
CA THR A 159 -10.89 -3.09 15.24
C THR A 159 -12.38 -3.14 15.50
N ARG A 160 -12.81 -2.82 16.73
CA ARG A 160 -14.22 -2.70 17.09
C ARG A 160 -14.93 -1.63 16.25
N GLY A 161 -14.31 -0.46 16.10
CA GLY A 161 -14.83 0.62 15.26
C GLY A 161 -15.02 0.22 13.80
N LEU A 162 -14.13 -0.63 13.26
CA LEU A 162 -14.21 -1.19 11.91
C LEU A 162 -15.21 -2.35 11.77
N GLY A 163 -15.84 -2.77 12.87
CA GLY A 163 -16.84 -3.84 12.92
C GLY A 163 -16.26 -5.26 12.97
N MET A 164 -15.05 -5.39 13.51
CA MET A 164 -14.34 -6.64 13.78
C MET A 164 -14.20 -6.88 15.29
N ASN A 165 -13.87 -8.11 15.67
CA ASN A 165 -13.53 -8.47 17.05
C ASN A 165 -12.10 -8.08 17.45
N GLU A 166 -11.85 -7.91 18.75
CA GLU A 166 -10.55 -7.48 19.29
C GLU A 166 -9.41 -8.47 19.02
N ASN A 167 -9.73 -9.76 18.83
CA ASN A 167 -8.75 -10.78 18.44
C ASN A 167 -8.12 -10.56 17.04
N THR A 168 -8.59 -9.57 16.27
CA THR A 168 -7.92 -9.11 15.03
C THR A 168 -6.94 -7.96 15.23
N ALA A 169 -6.80 -7.43 16.45
CA ALA A 169 -5.96 -6.27 16.70
C ALA A 169 -4.48 -6.55 16.43
N LEU A 170 -4.01 -7.76 16.76
CA LEU A 170 -2.65 -8.19 16.47
C LEU A 170 -2.41 -8.28 14.96
N VAL A 171 -3.39 -8.81 14.21
CA VAL A 171 -3.34 -8.89 12.74
C VAL A 171 -3.20 -7.50 12.13
N LEU A 172 -4.06 -6.55 12.52
CA LEU A 172 -3.99 -5.19 12.00
C LEU A 172 -2.68 -4.49 12.37
N THR A 173 -2.24 -4.63 13.62
CA THR A 173 -0.97 -4.05 14.08
C THR A 173 0.21 -4.58 13.27
N ALA A 174 0.29 -5.90 13.13
CA ALA A 174 1.33 -6.59 12.39
C ALA A 174 1.36 -6.15 10.92
N GLY A 175 0.19 -6.08 10.26
CA GLY A 175 0.11 -5.68 8.86
C GLY A 175 0.33 -4.19 8.59
N LEU A 176 -0.13 -3.30 9.47
CA LEU A 176 0.09 -1.86 9.35
C LEU A 176 1.56 -1.48 9.49
N ILE A 177 2.28 -2.14 10.41
CA ILE A 177 3.68 -1.80 10.71
C ILE A 177 4.64 -2.55 9.78
N PHE A 178 4.46 -3.86 9.61
CA PHE A 178 5.43 -4.72 8.91
C PHE A 178 4.99 -5.17 7.52
N GLY A 179 3.81 -4.73 7.08
CA GLY A 179 3.29 -5.06 5.76
C GLY A 179 2.44 -6.32 5.68
N LEU A 180 1.80 -6.50 4.52
CA LEU A 180 0.77 -7.50 4.31
C LEU A 180 1.29 -8.93 4.47
N ALA A 181 2.52 -9.22 4.02
CA ALA A 181 3.07 -10.58 4.10
C ALA A 181 3.17 -11.08 5.55
N TYR A 182 3.66 -10.23 6.46
CA TYR A 182 3.74 -10.55 7.88
C TYR A 182 2.36 -10.57 8.53
N GLY A 183 1.52 -9.55 8.26
CA GLY A 183 0.14 -9.48 8.76
C GLY A 183 -0.73 -10.67 8.34
N ALA A 184 -0.55 -11.20 7.13
CA ALA A 184 -1.27 -12.37 6.65
C ALA A 184 -0.81 -13.68 7.30
N GLY A 185 0.48 -13.79 7.65
CA GLY A 185 0.98 -14.90 8.48
C GLY A 185 0.34 -14.89 9.86
N VAL A 186 0.28 -13.73 10.50
CA VAL A 186 -0.41 -13.52 11.78
C VAL A 186 -1.92 -13.79 11.65
N LEU A 187 -2.55 -13.38 10.55
CA LEU A 187 -3.96 -13.67 10.28
C LEU A 187 -4.23 -15.17 10.18
N LEU A 188 -3.36 -15.91 9.48
CA LEU A 188 -3.50 -17.36 9.37
C LEU A 188 -3.38 -18.06 10.72
N GLN A 189 -2.50 -17.56 11.60
CA GLN A 189 -2.39 -18.05 12.97
C GLN A 189 -3.65 -17.69 13.78
N ALA A 190 -4.10 -16.44 13.75
CA ALA A 190 -5.26 -15.97 14.50
C ALA A 190 -6.58 -16.65 14.10
N VAL A 191 -6.72 -17.03 12.83
CA VAL A 191 -7.87 -17.84 12.35
C VAL A 191 -7.83 -19.25 12.93
N LYS A 192 -6.65 -19.84 13.10
CA LYS A 192 -6.49 -21.20 13.62
C LYS A 192 -6.53 -21.28 15.15
N GLU A 193 -5.92 -20.31 15.82
CA GLU A 193 -5.61 -20.37 17.25
C GLU A 193 -6.47 -19.40 18.07
N ASP A 194 -6.80 -18.21 17.53
CA ASP A 194 -7.50 -17.15 18.27
C ASP A 194 -9.01 -17.04 17.93
N GLY A 195 -9.54 -17.98 17.14
CA GLY A 195 -10.96 -18.06 16.80
C GLY A 195 -11.47 -16.87 15.95
N VAL A 196 -10.60 -16.24 15.16
CA VAL A 196 -10.99 -15.15 14.24
C VAL A 196 -12.01 -15.66 13.21
N SER A 197 -13.17 -15.00 13.13
CA SER A 197 -14.25 -15.38 12.22
C SER A 197 -13.88 -15.09 10.75
N LYS A 198 -14.51 -15.79 9.80
CA LYS A 198 -14.31 -15.53 8.34
C LYS A 198 -14.62 -14.08 7.96
N LYS A 199 -15.63 -13.48 8.61
CA LYS A 199 -15.98 -12.06 8.43
C LYS A 199 -14.82 -11.17 8.88
N ASP A 200 -14.36 -11.35 10.11
CA ASP A 200 -13.31 -10.52 10.69
C ASP A 200 -11.99 -10.67 9.93
N ALA A 201 -11.63 -11.89 9.54
CA ALA A 201 -10.48 -12.15 8.68
C ALA A 201 -10.57 -11.41 7.33
N THR A 202 -11.75 -11.43 6.71
CA THR A 202 -11.98 -10.73 5.43
C THR A 202 -11.89 -9.21 5.60
N LEU A 203 -12.48 -8.65 6.65
CA LEU A 203 -12.43 -7.21 6.94
C LEU A 203 -11.00 -6.75 7.27
N ALA A 204 -10.27 -7.52 8.09
CA ALA A 204 -8.88 -7.24 8.43
C ALA A 204 -8.03 -7.25 7.16
N PHE A 205 -8.24 -8.23 6.29
CA PHE A 205 -7.52 -8.32 5.03
C PHE A 205 -7.84 -7.16 4.07
N ILE A 206 -9.13 -6.79 3.91
CA ILE A 206 -9.53 -5.64 3.08
C ILE A 206 -8.89 -4.35 3.58
N PHE A 207 -8.87 -4.15 4.90
CA PHE A 207 -8.21 -3.00 5.50
C PHE A 207 -6.71 -3.00 5.20
N LEU A 208 -6.03 -4.13 5.44
CA LEU A 208 -4.59 -4.24 5.25
C LEU A 208 -4.20 -4.06 3.78
N VAL A 209 -4.94 -4.63 2.84
CA VAL A 209 -4.68 -4.42 1.41
C VAL A 209 -4.72 -2.95 0.99
N ALA A 210 -5.52 -2.13 1.66
CA ALA A 210 -5.63 -0.71 1.37
C ALA A 210 -4.58 0.15 2.09
N CYS A 211 -3.97 -0.32 3.19
CA CYS A 211 -3.13 0.52 4.04
C CYS A 211 -2.02 -0.23 4.82
N HIS A 212 -1.53 -1.37 4.35
CA HIS A 212 -0.40 -2.07 4.99
C HIS A 212 0.91 -1.30 4.86
N ALA A 213 1.88 -1.68 5.71
CA ALA A 213 3.22 -1.07 5.78
C ALA A 213 3.16 0.47 5.73
N VAL A 214 2.18 1.07 6.43
CA VAL A 214 1.78 2.46 6.22
C VAL A 214 2.91 3.44 6.49
N VAL A 215 3.82 3.09 7.41
CA VAL A 215 5.00 3.88 7.74
C VAL A 215 6.03 3.77 6.61
N GLU A 216 6.45 2.55 6.27
CA GLU A 216 7.47 2.29 5.25
C GLU A 216 7.03 2.81 3.88
N ASP A 217 5.90 2.33 3.39
CA ASP A 217 5.42 2.65 2.04
C ASP A 217 5.10 4.14 1.85
N THR A 218 4.90 4.91 2.93
CA THR A 218 4.71 6.37 2.84
C THR A 218 6.06 7.08 2.85
N LEU A 219 6.97 6.69 3.74
CA LEU A 219 8.24 7.39 3.95
C LEU A 219 9.21 7.20 2.79
N ILE A 220 9.16 6.07 2.08
CA ILE A 220 10.03 5.84 0.90
C ILE A 220 9.76 6.81 -0.25
N PHE A 221 8.62 7.51 -0.27
CA PHE A 221 8.30 8.52 -1.28
C PHE A 221 8.78 9.93 -0.91
N VAL A 222 9.23 10.18 0.32
CA VAL A 222 9.76 11.48 0.76
C VAL A 222 10.88 12.01 -0.16
N PRO A 223 11.86 11.17 -0.60
CA PRO A 223 12.90 11.57 -1.56
C PRO A 223 12.39 12.14 -2.88
N LEU A 224 11.17 11.79 -3.28
CA LEU A 224 10.60 12.16 -4.57
C LEU A 224 9.88 13.52 -4.52
N GLY A 225 9.94 14.24 -3.41
CA GLY A 225 9.40 15.60 -3.32
C GLY A 225 7.87 15.69 -3.41
N ILE A 226 7.15 14.57 -3.33
CA ILE A 226 5.69 14.56 -3.37
C ILE A 226 5.08 14.89 -2.00
N PRO A 227 3.82 15.37 -1.97
CA PRO A 227 3.12 15.60 -0.71
C PRO A 227 2.74 14.27 -0.03
N VAL A 228 3.65 13.71 0.76
CA VAL A 228 3.48 12.41 1.44
C VAL A 228 2.39 12.39 2.51
N PHE A 229 2.10 13.55 3.13
CA PHE A 229 1.05 13.63 4.14
C PHE A 229 -0.35 13.39 3.54
N PRO A 230 -0.73 14.06 2.44
CA PRO A 230 -1.92 13.68 1.66
C PRO A 230 -1.95 12.22 1.22
N LEU A 231 -0.81 11.65 0.79
CA LEU A 231 -0.73 10.22 0.43
C LEU A 231 -1.14 9.33 1.61
N PHE A 232 -0.58 9.59 2.79
CA PHE A 232 -0.92 8.88 4.03
C PHE A 232 -2.41 8.99 4.37
N ILE A 233 -2.96 10.20 4.34
CA ILE A 233 -4.37 10.44 4.67
C ILE A 233 -5.30 9.75 3.68
N ILE A 234 -5.03 9.83 2.38
CA ILE A 234 -5.84 9.16 1.35
C ILE A 234 -5.86 7.66 1.60
N ARG A 235 -4.71 7.04 1.88
CA ARG A 235 -4.63 5.60 2.17
C ARG A 235 -5.44 5.22 3.40
N LEU A 236 -5.22 5.93 4.51
CA LEU A 236 -5.86 5.61 5.79
C LEU A 236 -7.38 5.82 5.72
N CYS A 237 -7.83 6.96 5.18
CA CYS A 237 -9.26 7.24 5.03
C CYS A 237 -9.94 6.24 4.09
N THR A 238 -9.30 5.89 2.97
CA THR A 238 -9.84 4.91 2.03
C THR A 238 -9.98 3.53 2.67
N ALA A 239 -8.95 3.07 3.39
CA ALA A 239 -8.98 1.79 4.10
C ALA A 239 -10.09 1.73 5.16
N ILE A 240 -10.23 2.79 5.97
CA ILE A 240 -11.29 2.89 6.97
C ILE A 240 -12.67 2.89 6.29
N ALA A 241 -12.87 3.75 5.29
CA ALA A 241 -14.15 3.88 4.59
C ALA A 241 -14.56 2.56 3.91
N LEU A 242 -13.65 1.93 3.17
CA LEU A 242 -13.90 0.67 2.47
C LEU A 242 -14.27 -0.44 3.47
N THR A 243 -13.49 -0.60 4.53
CA THR A 243 -13.74 -1.64 5.53
C THR A 243 -15.08 -1.41 6.25
N LEU A 244 -15.43 -0.17 6.58
CA LEU A 244 -16.73 0.16 7.18
C LEU A 244 -17.90 -0.13 6.22
N ILE A 245 -17.75 0.21 4.94
CA ILE A 245 -18.77 -0.06 3.92
C ILE A 245 -19.00 -1.58 3.80
N VAL A 246 -17.92 -2.36 3.66
CA VAL A 246 -18.01 -3.82 3.54
C VAL A 246 -18.57 -4.44 4.81
N SER A 247 -18.14 -3.99 5.99
CA SER A 247 -18.65 -4.44 7.29
C SER A 247 -20.16 -4.21 7.42
N ARG A 248 -20.65 -3.03 7.02
CA ARG A 248 -22.09 -2.72 7.01
C ARG A 248 -22.88 -3.58 6.03
N ILE A 249 -22.37 -3.80 4.82
CA ILE A 249 -23.02 -4.65 3.81
C ILE A 249 -23.11 -6.09 4.34
N TRP A 250 -22.03 -6.61 4.93
CA TRP A 250 -21.98 -7.95 5.49
C TRP A 250 -23.03 -8.14 6.61
N ASN A 251 -23.08 -7.21 7.56
CA ASN A 251 -24.06 -7.26 8.66
C ASN A 251 -25.50 -7.22 8.14
N ARG A 252 -25.79 -6.42 7.10
CA ARG A 252 -27.13 -6.38 6.46
C ARG A 252 -27.49 -7.70 5.79
N MET A 253 -26.55 -8.34 5.10
CA MET A 253 -26.77 -9.63 4.45
C MET A 253 -27.03 -10.74 5.48
N GLU A 254 -26.27 -10.75 6.57
CA GLU A 254 -26.44 -11.73 7.65
C GLU A 254 -27.81 -11.59 8.34
N LEU A 255 -28.23 -10.35 8.62
CA LEU A 255 -29.57 -10.07 9.16
C LEU A 255 -30.68 -10.47 8.19
N ALA A 256 -30.52 -10.21 6.90
CA ALA A 256 -31.49 -10.61 5.88
C ALA A 256 -31.59 -12.13 5.73
N ALA A 257 -30.48 -12.85 5.82
CA ALA A 257 -30.45 -14.31 5.79
C ALA A 257 -31.14 -14.93 7.02
N LYS A 258 -30.84 -14.41 8.22
CA LYS A 258 -31.52 -14.79 9.48
C LYS A 258 -33.03 -14.58 9.39
N ARG A 259 -33.48 -13.43 8.85
CA ARG A 259 -34.91 -13.15 8.61
C ARG A 259 -35.58 -14.11 7.62
N LYS A 260 -34.82 -14.68 6.69
CA LYS A 260 -35.31 -15.66 5.70
C LYS A 260 -35.20 -17.11 6.17
N GLY A 261 -34.76 -17.36 7.41
CA GLY A 261 -34.53 -18.72 7.93
C GLY A 261 -33.40 -19.48 7.22
N ILE A 262 -32.57 -18.78 6.44
CA ILE A 262 -31.44 -19.40 5.73
C ILE A 262 -30.27 -19.45 6.70
N SER A 263 -30.06 -20.62 7.31
CA SER A 263 -28.83 -20.95 8.02
C SER A 263 -27.72 -21.12 6.98
N TYR A 264 -26.76 -20.20 6.95
CA TYR A 264 -25.48 -20.52 6.34
C TYR A 264 -24.77 -21.48 7.28
N GLU A 265 -24.84 -22.78 7.00
CA GLU A 265 -23.91 -23.74 7.60
C GLU A 265 -22.50 -23.25 7.29
N THR A 266 -21.83 -22.74 8.32
CA THR A 266 -20.39 -22.49 8.32
C THR A 266 -19.72 -23.85 8.14
N LYS A 267 -19.53 -24.29 6.89
CA LYS A 267 -18.69 -25.45 6.60
C LYS A 267 -17.28 -25.12 7.10
N TYR A 268 -16.90 -25.86 8.13
CA TYR A 268 -15.56 -26.02 8.67
C TYR A 268 -14.66 -26.68 7.63
#